data_AF-A0A969HM10-F1
#
_entry.id   AF-A0A969HM10-F1
#
_cell.length_a   1.000
_cell.length_b   1.000
_cell.length_c   1.000
_cell.angle_alpha   90.00
_cell.angle_beta   90.00
_cell.angle_gamma   90.00
#
_symmetry.space_group_name_H-M   'P 1'
#
loop_
_entity.id
_entity.type
_entity.pdbx_description
1 polymer ?
#
loop_
_entity_poly.entity_id
_entity_poly.type
_entity_poly.pdbx_seq_one_letter_code
_entity_poly.pdbx_strand_id
1 'polypeptide(L)'
;MKKLLFPVSLVLTVLGGCQAQVDQGADLLPNLIKAHPDLFGEILEHPERYELQIIYTQINRDSVNFPKFEHFFYGLSPDRYFYPASAVKLPVALLALEKLNRLAIPGLNKDTPLRIESAREPQKAVEKDTTSLTGLPSIGHYIKKIFVVSDNDAYNHLYEFLGQAYINETLWQKGYNDLQILHRLSAPA
;
A
#
# COMPACT_ATOMS: atom_id res chain seq x y z
N MET A 1 56.29 59.88 -12.85
CA MET A 1 55.99 58.64 -12.09
C MET A 1 54.57 58.81 -11.52
N LYS A 2 53.53 58.02 -11.75
CA LYS A 2 53.32 56.69 -12.38
C LYS A 2 51.94 56.75 -13.09
N LYS A 3 51.83 56.19 -14.30
CA LYS A 3 50.53 55.97 -14.97
C LYS A 3 49.86 54.77 -14.30
N LEU A 4 48.63 54.94 -13.81
CA LEU A 4 47.86 53.89 -13.16
C LEU A 4 47.06 53.14 -14.25
N LEU A 5 47.52 51.94 -14.61
CA LEU A 5 46.80 51.02 -15.50
C LEU A 5 45.87 50.15 -14.63
N PHE A 6 44.56 50.26 -14.85
CA PHE A 6 43.58 49.32 -14.29
C PHE A 6 43.55 48.05 -15.16
N PRO A 7 43.73 46.84 -14.59
CA PRO A 7 43.52 45.62 -15.33
C PRO A 7 42.00 45.35 -15.41
N VAL A 8 41.45 45.32 -16.61
CA VAL A 8 40.10 44.82 -16.86
C VAL A 8 40.19 43.29 -16.80
N SER A 9 39.72 42.70 -15.71
CA SER A 9 39.59 41.24 -15.59
C SER A 9 38.32 40.81 -16.30
N LEU A 10 38.46 40.22 -17.49
CA LEU A 10 37.38 39.58 -18.23
C LEU A 10 37.03 38.26 -17.53
N VAL A 11 35.98 38.27 -16.70
CA VAL A 11 35.42 37.06 -16.10
C VAL A 11 34.57 36.35 -17.15
N LEU A 12 35.09 35.26 -17.71
CA LEU A 12 34.37 34.39 -18.63
C LEU A 12 33.44 33.49 -17.81
N THR A 13 32.19 33.90 -17.63
CA THR A 13 31.15 33.06 -17.00
C THR A 13 30.78 31.94 -17.95
N VAL A 14 31.33 30.74 -17.71
CA VAL A 14 30.89 29.50 -18.35
C VAL A 14 29.49 29.19 -17.81
N LEU A 15 28.46 29.49 -18.61
CA LEU A 15 27.11 29.01 -18.42
C LEU A 15 27.10 27.50 -18.69
N GLY A 16 27.53 26.72 -17.70
CA GLY A 16 27.28 25.29 -17.66
C GLY A 16 25.79 25.07 -17.48
N GLY A 17 25.07 24.90 -18.58
CA GLY A 17 23.69 24.43 -18.54
C GLY A 17 23.69 23.05 -17.88
N CYS A 18 23.12 22.95 -16.68
CA CYS A 18 22.61 21.69 -16.17
C CYS A 18 21.50 21.26 -17.13
N GLN A 19 21.84 20.45 -18.14
CA GLN A 19 20.85 19.55 -18.70
C GLN A 19 20.49 18.59 -17.57
N ALA A 20 19.31 18.79 -16.98
CA ALA A 20 18.68 17.76 -16.18
C ALA A 20 18.68 16.50 -17.07
N GLN A 21 19.44 15.50 -16.66
CA GLN A 21 19.48 14.22 -17.32
C GLN A 21 18.04 13.71 -17.27
N VAL A 22 17.37 13.66 -18.43
CA VAL A 22 16.02 13.08 -18.54
C VAL A 22 16.15 11.67 -17.99
N ASP A 23 15.54 11.45 -16.83
CA ASP A 23 15.59 10.15 -16.16
C ASP A 23 14.84 9.17 -17.06
N GLN A 24 15.58 8.32 -17.78
CA GLN A 24 14.98 7.37 -18.71
C GLN A 24 14.02 6.40 -18.00
N GLY A 25 14.08 6.31 -16.67
CA GLY A 25 13.10 5.62 -15.86
C GLY A 25 11.76 6.35 -15.76
N ALA A 26 11.73 7.68 -15.67
CA ALA A 26 10.50 8.45 -15.40
C ALA A 26 9.37 8.20 -16.41
N ASP A 27 9.71 7.85 -17.66
CA ASP A 27 8.75 7.67 -18.75
C ASP A 27 8.31 6.21 -18.97
N LEU A 28 8.75 5.23 -18.16
CA LEU A 28 8.40 3.81 -18.37
C LEU A 28 6.88 3.58 -18.44
N LEU A 29 6.14 3.98 -17.40
CA LEU A 29 4.69 3.78 -17.34
C LEU A 29 3.95 4.61 -18.40
N PRO A 30 4.20 5.92 -18.58
CA PRO A 30 3.60 6.68 -19.66
C PRO A 30 3.83 6.06 -21.05
N ASN A 31 5.04 5.61 -21.35
CA ASN A 31 5.36 5.01 -22.65
C ASN A 31 4.70 3.64 -22.82
N LEU A 32 4.71 2.79 -21.79
CA LEU A 32 4.06 1.49 -21.81
C LEU A 32 2.55 1.61 -22.05
N ILE A 33 1.88 2.51 -21.32
CA ILE A 33 0.44 2.73 -21.44
C ILE A 33 0.10 3.27 -22.84
N LYS A 34 0.87 4.24 -23.35
CA LYS A 34 0.68 4.79 -24.72
C LYS A 34 0.95 3.76 -25.83
N ALA A 35 1.82 2.79 -25.59
CA ALA A 35 2.15 1.75 -26.56
C ALA A 35 1.02 0.70 -26.73
N HIS A 36 0.03 0.69 -25.83
CA HIS A 36 -1.10 -0.25 -25.84
C HIS A 36 -2.46 0.47 -25.92
N PRO A 37 -2.74 1.23 -27.01
CA PRO A 37 -4.01 1.94 -27.16
C PRO A 37 -5.22 1.00 -27.26
N ASP A 38 -5.02 -0.27 -27.62
CA ASP A 38 -6.04 -1.31 -27.60
C ASP A 38 -6.57 -1.61 -26.19
N LEU A 39 -5.75 -1.40 -25.16
CA LEU A 39 -6.13 -1.58 -23.75
C LEU A 39 -6.46 -0.26 -23.06
N PHE A 40 -5.74 0.82 -23.40
CA PHE A 40 -5.78 2.07 -22.64
C PHE A 40 -6.34 3.27 -23.42
N GLY A 41 -6.67 3.14 -24.71
CA GLY A 41 -7.09 4.27 -25.55
C GLY A 41 -8.21 5.10 -24.94
N GLU A 42 -9.31 4.46 -24.55
CA GLU A 42 -10.45 5.14 -23.92
C GLU A 42 -10.08 5.82 -22.59
N ILE A 43 -9.20 5.19 -21.80
CA ILE A 43 -8.73 5.74 -20.52
C ILE A 43 -7.88 7.00 -20.77
N LEU A 44 -7.01 6.95 -21.78
CA LEU A 44 -6.12 8.05 -22.16
C LEU A 44 -6.87 9.23 -22.77
N GLU A 45 -7.96 8.98 -23.50
CA GLU A 45 -8.81 10.02 -24.08
C GLU A 45 -9.70 10.71 -23.04
N HIS A 46 -9.95 10.05 -21.90
CA HIS A 46 -10.82 10.57 -20.84
C HIS A 46 -10.17 10.54 -19.43
N PRO A 47 -9.02 11.20 -19.24
CA PRO A 47 -8.24 11.10 -18.00
C PRO A 47 -8.99 11.66 -16.78
N GLU A 48 -9.84 12.67 -16.95
CA GLU A 48 -10.66 13.24 -15.86
C GLU A 48 -11.80 12.31 -15.43
N ARG A 49 -12.27 11.43 -16.33
CA ARG A 49 -13.33 10.47 -16.01
C ARG A 49 -12.78 9.26 -15.27
N TYR A 50 -11.62 8.77 -15.70
CA TYR A 50 -11.05 7.52 -15.20
C TYR A 50 -10.08 7.72 -14.04
N GLU A 51 -9.45 8.89 -13.93
CA GLU A 51 -8.58 9.27 -12.81
C GLU A 51 -7.51 8.21 -12.49
N LEU A 52 -7.01 7.51 -13.51
CA LEU A 52 -6.12 6.37 -13.36
C LEU A 52 -4.80 6.80 -12.71
N GLN A 53 -4.48 6.15 -11.59
CA GLN A 53 -3.20 6.29 -10.91
C GLN A 53 -2.50 4.94 -10.85
N ILE A 54 -1.22 4.89 -11.23
CA ILE A 54 -0.40 3.68 -11.13
C ILE A 54 0.92 4.04 -10.46
N ILE A 55 1.26 3.27 -9.44
CA ILE A 55 2.58 3.27 -8.80
C ILE A 55 3.18 1.90 -9.03
N TYR A 56 4.30 1.85 -9.75
CA TYR A 56 5.10 0.63 -9.91
C TYR A 56 6.44 0.84 -9.20
N THR A 57 6.77 -0.07 -8.28
CA THR A 57 8.08 -0.08 -7.62
C THR A 57 8.82 -1.33 -8.04
N GLN A 58 9.88 -1.16 -8.82
CA GLN A 58 10.79 -2.23 -9.17
C GLN A 58 11.76 -2.48 -8.01
N ILE A 59 11.88 -3.75 -7.63
CA ILE A 59 12.82 -4.18 -6.59
C ILE A 59 14.04 -4.79 -7.28
N ASN A 60 15.10 -3.99 -7.42
CA ASN A 60 16.38 -4.43 -7.97
C ASN A 60 17.25 -4.97 -6.84
N ARG A 61 17.77 -6.19 -6.96
CA ARG A 61 18.63 -6.81 -5.93
C ARG A 61 20.05 -6.92 -6.44
N ASP A 62 21.02 -6.55 -5.60
CA ASP A 62 22.43 -6.74 -5.94
C ASP A 62 22.89 -8.20 -5.72
N SER A 63 24.18 -8.46 -5.95
CA SER A 63 24.77 -9.79 -5.82
C SER A 63 24.72 -10.38 -4.40
N VAL A 64 24.45 -9.57 -3.38
CA VAL A 64 24.28 -10.00 -1.98
C VAL A 64 22.81 -9.90 -1.51
N ASN A 65 21.87 -9.78 -2.46
CA ASN A 65 20.43 -9.73 -2.22
C ASN A 65 19.96 -8.45 -1.49
N PHE A 66 20.75 -7.39 -1.46
CA PHE A 66 20.33 -6.10 -0.91
C PHE A 66 19.38 -5.39 -1.90
N PRO A 67 18.19 -4.96 -1.46
CA PRO A 67 17.21 -4.34 -2.34
C PRO A 67 17.52 -2.85 -2.58
N LYS A 68 17.42 -2.44 -3.84
CA LYS A 68 17.33 -1.05 -4.32
C LYS A 68 15.98 -0.88 -5.00
N PHE A 69 15.29 0.21 -4.67
CA PHE A 69 13.97 0.49 -5.21
C PHE A 69 14.06 1.55 -6.29
N GLU A 70 13.35 1.30 -7.38
CA GLU A 70 13.15 2.25 -8.47
C GLU A 70 11.65 2.43 -8.66
N HIS A 71 11.19 3.68 -8.69
CA HIS A 71 9.77 4.00 -8.66
C HIS A 71 9.34 4.64 -9.96
N PHE A 72 8.20 4.18 -10.46
CA PHE A 72 7.59 4.62 -11.70
C PHE A 72 6.15 5.02 -11.40
N PHE A 73 5.72 6.15 -11.97
CA PHE A 73 4.42 6.74 -11.69
C PHE A 73 3.66 7.05 -12.97
N TYR A 74 2.34 6.91 -12.90
CA TYR A 74 1.42 7.43 -13.91
C TYR A 74 0.23 8.07 -13.20
N GLY A 75 -0.09 9.33 -13.55
CA GLY A 75 -1.26 10.02 -13.03
C GLY A 75 -1.29 10.25 -11.51
N LEU A 76 -0.16 10.10 -10.82
CA LEU A 76 -0.11 10.17 -9.35
C LEU A 76 -0.62 11.53 -8.85
N SER A 77 -1.63 11.49 -7.99
CA SER A 77 -2.23 12.64 -7.32
C SER A 77 -2.44 12.27 -5.84
N PRO A 78 -1.44 12.53 -4.97
CA PRO A 78 -1.47 12.07 -3.58
C PRO A 78 -2.64 12.61 -2.75
N ASP A 79 -3.10 13.83 -3.06
CA ASP A 79 -4.21 14.47 -2.35
C ASP A 79 -5.60 13.98 -2.83
N ARG A 80 -5.64 13.11 -3.85
CA ARG A 80 -6.89 12.58 -4.39
C ARG A 80 -7.27 11.32 -3.62
N TYR A 81 -8.46 11.35 -3.03
CA TYR A 81 -9.04 10.18 -2.39
C TYR A 81 -9.22 9.03 -3.40
N PHE A 82 -8.78 7.83 -3.01
CA PHE A 82 -9.02 6.60 -3.74
C PHE A 82 -9.80 5.63 -2.85
N TYR A 83 -10.95 5.16 -3.33
CA TYR A 83 -11.74 4.18 -2.59
C TYR A 83 -11.02 2.82 -2.59
N PRO A 84 -10.52 2.33 -1.44
CA PRO A 84 -9.61 1.19 -1.43
C PRO A 84 -10.30 -0.16 -1.69
N ALA A 85 -11.63 -0.22 -1.60
CA ALA A 85 -12.39 -1.46 -1.68
C ALA A 85 -11.74 -2.58 -0.82
N SER A 86 -11.49 -3.76 -1.38
CA SER A 86 -10.87 -4.89 -0.65
C SER A 86 -9.37 -4.72 -0.38
N ALA A 87 -8.71 -3.69 -0.88
CA ALA A 87 -7.29 -3.45 -0.61
C ALA A 87 -7.02 -3.20 0.89
N VAL A 88 -8.02 -2.71 1.65
CA VAL A 88 -7.94 -2.55 3.12
C VAL A 88 -7.70 -3.86 3.87
N LYS A 89 -7.97 -5.01 3.24
CA LYS A 89 -7.81 -6.32 3.90
C LYS A 89 -6.34 -6.67 4.14
N LEU A 90 -5.44 -6.25 3.26
CA LEU A 90 -4.01 -6.50 3.39
C LEU A 90 -3.42 -5.89 4.67
N PRO A 91 -3.52 -4.57 4.94
CA PRO A 91 -2.98 -4.00 6.16
C PRO A 91 -3.61 -4.60 7.43
N VAL A 92 -4.92 -4.89 7.44
CA VAL A 92 -5.58 -5.55 8.57
C VAL A 92 -5.03 -6.96 8.82
N ALA A 93 -4.81 -7.76 7.77
CA ALA A 93 -4.21 -9.08 7.90
C ALA A 93 -2.79 -9.02 8.48
N LEU A 94 -1.97 -8.07 8.02
CA LEU A 94 -0.60 -7.87 8.54
C LEU A 94 -0.61 -7.43 10.00
N LEU A 95 -1.46 -6.47 10.37
CA LEU A 95 -1.59 -6.02 11.75
C LEU A 95 -2.10 -7.12 12.69
N ALA A 96 -2.98 -8.01 12.21
CA ALA A 96 -3.45 -9.15 13.00
C ALA A 96 -2.29 -10.09 13.37
N LEU A 97 -1.40 -10.39 12.43
CA LEU A 97 -0.19 -11.17 12.69
C LEU A 97 0.80 -10.42 13.59
N GLU A 98 0.97 -9.11 13.38
CA GLU A 98 1.83 -8.27 14.22
C GLU A 98 1.35 -8.26 15.68
N LYS A 99 0.04 -8.03 15.91
CA LYS A 99 -0.57 -8.07 17.24
C LYS A 99 -0.42 -9.45 17.87
N LEU A 100 -0.68 -10.52 17.11
CA LEU A 100 -0.55 -11.90 17.59
C LEU A 100 0.87 -12.21 18.06
N ASN A 101 1.87 -11.85 17.25
CA ASN A 101 3.28 -12.08 17.60
C ASN A 101 3.71 -11.28 18.85
N ARG A 102 3.17 -10.07 19.03
CA ARG A 102 3.44 -9.23 20.22
C ARG A 102 2.88 -9.79 21.52
N LEU A 103 1.87 -10.66 21.47
CA LEU A 103 1.34 -11.28 22.69
C LEU A 103 2.39 -12.14 23.40
N ALA A 104 3.37 -12.67 22.67
CA ALA A 104 4.50 -13.45 23.22
C ALA A 104 4.08 -14.62 24.14
N ILE A 105 2.92 -15.22 23.87
CA ILE A 105 2.40 -16.36 24.63
C ILE A 105 3.00 -17.67 24.08
N PRO A 106 3.68 -18.50 24.89
CA PRO A 106 4.23 -19.77 24.43
C PRO A 106 3.16 -20.68 23.80
N GLY A 107 3.41 -21.16 22.59
CA GLY A 107 2.51 -22.04 21.85
C GLY A 107 1.36 -21.34 21.11
N LEU A 108 1.13 -20.03 21.35
CA LEU A 108 0.16 -19.25 20.60
C LEU A 108 0.73 -18.87 19.23
N ASN A 109 0.03 -19.21 18.15
CA ASN A 109 0.41 -18.87 16.79
C ASN A 109 -0.84 -18.68 15.89
N LYS A 110 -0.62 -18.34 14.61
CA LYS A 110 -1.71 -18.02 13.68
C LYS A 110 -2.70 -19.18 13.46
N ASP A 111 -2.27 -20.42 13.67
CA ASP A 111 -3.07 -21.62 13.48
C ASP A 111 -3.77 -22.08 14.76
N THR A 112 -3.54 -21.40 15.89
CA THR A 112 -4.26 -21.66 17.13
C THR A 112 -5.76 -21.42 16.93
N PRO A 113 -6.62 -22.41 17.24
CA PRO A 113 -8.06 -22.24 17.17
C PRO A 113 -8.56 -21.10 18.04
N LEU A 114 -9.56 -20.37 17.56
CA LEU A 114 -10.20 -19.29 18.29
C LEU A 114 -11.71 -19.55 18.42
N ARG A 115 -12.35 -18.85 19.36
CA ARG A 115 -13.81 -18.79 19.49
C ARG A 115 -14.23 -17.33 19.33
N ILE A 116 -15.15 -17.07 18.40
CA ILE A 116 -15.69 -15.73 18.19
C ILE A 116 -17.08 -15.66 18.79
N GLU A 117 -17.30 -14.64 19.61
CA GLU A 117 -18.61 -14.30 20.15
C GLU A 117 -19.14 -13.02 19.50
N SER A 118 -20.43 -12.76 19.66
CA SER A 118 -21.08 -11.52 19.23
C SER A 118 -21.55 -10.74 20.45
N ALA A 119 -21.20 -9.45 20.53
CA ALA A 119 -21.71 -8.55 21.56
C ALA A 119 -22.89 -7.71 21.07
N ARG A 120 -22.96 -7.44 19.76
CA ARG A 120 -24.04 -6.70 19.08
C ARG A 120 -24.05 -6.99 17.59
N GLU A 121 -25.19 -6.72 16.94
CA GLU A 121 -25.21 -6.61 15.48
C GLU A 121 -24.21 -5.52 14.99
N PRO A 122 -23.50 -5.74 13.87
CA PRO A 122 -23.58 -6.87 12.94
C PRO A 122 -22.53 -7.99 13.19
N GLN A 123 -22.01 -8.13 14.42
CA GLN A 123 -21.01 -9.15 14.74
C GLN A 123 -21.61 -10.54 14.67
N LYS A 124 -20.84 -11.50 14.13
CA LYS A 124 -21.27 -12.90 14.01
C LYS A 124 -20.41 -13.78 14.90
N ALA A 125 -21.06 -14.57 15.76
CA ALA A 125 -20.38 -15.60 16.52
C ALA A 125 -19.95 -16.75 15.59
N VAL A 126 -18.78 -17.34 15.86
CA VAL A 126 -18.22 -18.45 15.09
C VAL A 126 -17.60 -19.46 16.04
N GLU A 127 -18.24 -20.63 16.14
CA GLU A 127 -17.71 -21.78 16.90
C GLU A 127 -17.00 -22.80 16.00
N LYS A 128 -17.40 -22.89 14.73
CA LYS A 128 -16.87 -23.83 13.75
C LYS A 128 -16.68 -23.13 12.41
N ASP A 129 -15.63 -23.52 11.70
CA ASP A 129 -15.39 -23.11 10.32
C ASP A 129 -15.09 -24.36 9.49
N THR A 130 -16.11 -24.88 8.80
CA THR A 130 -16.02 -26.09 7.98
C THR A 130 -15.15 -25.91 6.73
N THR A 131 -14.78 -24.67 6.38
CA THR A 131 -13.85 -24.38 5.29
C THR A 131 -12.39 -24.50 5.72
N SER A 132 -12.12 -24.60 7.03
CA SER A 132 -10.79 -24.87 7.58
C SER A 132 -10.50 -26.37 7.63
N LEU A 133 -9.21 -26.73 7.55
CA LEU A 133 -8.79 -28.14 7.64
C LEU A 133 -9.12 -28.78 9.00
N THR A 134 -9.11 -27.98 10.07
CA THR A 134 -9.36 -28.43 11.44
C THR A 134 -10.84 -28.33 11.86
N GLY A 135 -11.70 -27.75 11.01
CA GLY A 135 -13.09 -27.44 11.35
C GLY A 135 -13.28 -26.27 12.32
N LEU A 136 -12.20 -25.58 12.70
CA LEU A 136 -12.19 -24.49 13.68
C LEU A 136 -11.60 -23.21 13.06
N PRO A 137 -12.12 -22.02 13.42
CA PRO A 137 -11.55 -20.78 12.92
C PRO A 137 -10.17 -20.53 13.54
N SER A 138 -9.32 -19.81 12.80
CA SER A 138 -8.01 -19.33 13.25
C SER A 138 -7.64 -18.05 12.49
N ILE A 139 -6.75 -17.22 13.05
CA ILE A 139 -6.27 -16.00 12.36
C ILE A 139 -5.65 -16.37 11.01
N GLY A 140 -4.86 -17.45 10.96
CA GLY A 140 -4.23 -17.95 9.74
C GLY A 140 -5.25 -18.35 8.69
N HIS A 141 -6.35 -19.01 9.09
CA HIS A 141 -7.40 -19.38 8.15
C HIS A 141 -8.20 -18.17 7.64
N TYR A 142 -8.49 -17.17 8.49
CA TYR A 142 -9.10 -15.93 8.02
C TYR A 142 -8.23 -15.17 7.03
N ILE A 143 -6.93 -15.08 7.28
CA ILE A 143 -5.98 -14.48 6.33
C ILE A 143 -5.97 -15.24 5.01
N LYS A 144 -6.02 -16.58 5.04
CA LYS A 144 -6.15 -17.40 3.82
C LYS A 144 -7.44 -17.06 3.06
N LYS A 145 -8.59 -17.00 3.72
CA LYS A 145 -9.87 -16.66 3.08
C LYS A 145 -9.86 -15.25 2.47
N ILE A 146 -9.24 -14.28 3.15
CA ILE A 146 -9.03 -12.92 2.64
C ILE A 146 -8.26 -12.93 1.31
N PHE A 147 -7.18 -13.70 1.20
CA PHE A 147 -6.36 -13.66 -0.02
C PHE A 147 -6.83 -14.61 -1.12
N VAL A 148 -7.52 -15.69 -0.79
CA VAL A 148 -7.99 -16.66 -1.80
C VAL A 148 -9.32 -16.22 -2.41
N VAL A 149 -10.24 -15.69 -1.61
CA VAL A 149 -11.61 -15.37 -2.08
C VAL A 149 -12.08 -13.98 -1.65
N SER A 150 -11.20 -13.12 -1.11
CA SER A 150 -11.57 -11.78 -0.65
C SER A 150 -12.73 -11.80 0.36
N ASP A 151 -12.75 -12.79 1.27
CA ASP A 151 -13.85 -12.99 2.20
C ASP A 151 -14.04 -11.80 3.17
N ASN A 152 -15.24 -11.24 3.20
CA ASN A 152 -15.58 -10.08 4.03
C ASN A 152 -15.79 -10.44 5.50
N ASP A 153 -16.37 -11.60 5.81
CA ASP A 153 -16.58 -12.04 7.20
C ASP A 153 -15.23 -12.32 7.88
N ALA A 154 -14.31 -12.97 7.18
CA ALA A 154 -12.93 -13.19 7.64
C ALA A 154 -12.21 -11.86 7.94
N TYR A 155 -12.34 -10.87 7.05
CA TYR A 155 -11.83 -9.53 7.30
C TYR A 155 -12.48 -8.90 8.54
N ASN A 156 -13.82 -8.99 8.67
CA ASN A 156 -14.55 -8.40 9.79
C ASN A 156 -14.09 -8.97 11.13
N HIS A 157 -13.81 -10.27 11.20
CA HIS A 157 -13.28 -10.89 12.41
C HIS A 157 -11.87 -10.43 12.76
N LEU A 158 -10.98 -10.22 11.77
CA LEU A 158 -9.66 -9.64 12.04
C LEU A 158 -9.77 -8.16 12.43
N TYR A 159 -10.67 -7.41 11.79
CA TYR A 159 -10.97 -6.03 12.14
C TYR A 159 -11.46 -5.91 13.59
N GLU A 160 -12.33 -6.82 14.03
CA GLU A 160 -12.84 -6.89 15.40
C GLU A 160 -11.77 -7.30 16.42
N PHE A 161 -10.93 -8.28 16.07
CA PHE A 161 -9.80 -8.68 16.90
C PHE A 161 -8.82 -7.53 17.15
N LEU A 162 -8.59 -6.68 16.14
CA LEU A 162 -7.70 -5.54 16.24
C LEU A 162 -8.38 -4.34 16.95
N GLY A 163 -9.58 -3.98 16.50
CA GLY A 163 -10.29 -2.75 16.86
C GLY A 163 -9.95 -1.58 15.93
N GLN A 164 -10.95 -0.74 15.62
CA GLN A 164 -10.81 0.41 14.70
C GLN A 164 -9.67 1.36 15.09
N ALA A 165 -9.63 1.79 16.36
CA ALA A 165 -8.63 2.73 16.85
C ALA A 165 -7.21 2.16 16.71
N TYR A 166 -7.02 0.91 17.18
CA TYR A 166 -5.73 0.22 17.05
C TYR A 166 -5.25 0.14 15.60
N ILE A 167 -6.14 -0.20 14.65
CA ILE A 167 -5.80 -0.30 13.23
C ILE A 167 -5.26 1.04 12.72
N ASN A 168 -6.01 2.12 12.91
CA ASN A 168 -5.67 3.42 12.36
C ASN A 168 -4.42 4.00 13.04
N GLU A 169 -4.37 4.03 14.37
CA GLU A 169 -3.23 4.54 15.12
C GLU A 169 -1.94 3.79 14.77
N THR A 170 -1.99 2.47 14.62
CA THR A 170 -0.82 1.67 14.26
C THR A 170 -0.35 1.95 12.82
N LEU A 171 -1.27 2.19 11.88
CA LEU A 171 -0.92 2.54 10.50
C LEU A 171 -0.34 3.96 10.41
N TRP A 172 -0.89 4.92 11.15
CA TRP A 172 -0.36 6.29 11.23
C TRP A 172 1.04 6.31 11.84
N GLN A 173 1.28 5.54 12.91
CA GLN A 173 2.62 5.38 13.49
C GLN A 173 3.64 4.78 12.51
N LYS A 174 3.18 4.03 11.49
CA LYS A 174 4.01 3.48 10.41
C LYS A 174 4.15 4.43 9.20
N GLY A 175 3.59 5.63 9.27
CA GLY A 175 3.67 6.66 8.24
C GLY A 175 2.50 6.69 7.24
N TYR A 176 1.47 5.86 7.41
CA TYR A 176 0.30 5.82 6.52
C TYR A 176 -0.81 6.78 6.98
N ASN A 177 -0.48 8.07 7.17
CA ASN A 177 -1.34 9.04 7.83
C ASN A 177 -2.66 9.34 7.11
N ASP A 178 -2.68 9.18 5.79
CA ASP A 178 -3.85 9.46 4.95
C ASP A 178 -4.79 8.25 4.79
N LEU A 179 -4.40 7.09 5.34
CA LEU A 179 -5.19 5.88 5.31
C LEU A 179 -6.18 5.83 6.49
N GLN A 180 -7.44 5.55 6.18
CA GLN A 180 -8.49 5.36 7.18
C GLN A 180 -9.24 4.03 6.97
N ILE A 181 -9.29 3.20 8.01
CA ILE A 181 -10.08 1.98 8.05
C ILE A 181 -11.22 2.17 9.06
N LEU A 182 -12.39 2.51 8.54
CA LEU A 182 -13.49 3.00 9.36
C LEU A 182 -14.49 1.91 9.74
N HIS A 183 -14.73 0.91 8.89
CA HIS A 183 -15.84 -0.01 9.14
C HIS A 183 -15.55 -1.44 8.65
N ARG A 184 -16.43 -2.34 9.09
CA ARG A 184 -16.59 -3.70 8.56
C ARG A 184 -16.99 -3.66 7.09
N LEU A 185 -16.63 -4.68 6.32
CA LEU A 185 -17.08 -4.80 4.93
C LEU A 185 -18.41 -5.52 4.84
N SER A 186 -19.27 -5.07 3.90
CA SER A 186 -20.61 -5.61 3.68
C SER A 186 -21.50 -5.67 4.92
N ALA A 187 -21.29 -4.75 5.86
CA ALA A 187 -22.06 -4.63 7.08
C ALA A 187 -22.35 -3.15 7.38
N PRO A 188 -23.44 -2.83 8.10
CA PRO A 188 -23.67 -1.47 8.59
C PRO A 188 -22.49 -0.98 9.46
N ALA A 189 -22.25 0.32 9.42
CA ALA A 189 -21.24 0.98 10.26
C ALA A 189 -21.57 0.84 11.76
#